data_AF-A2FA27-F1
#
_entry.id   AF-A2FA27-F1
#
_cell.length_a   1.000
_cell.length_b   1.000
_cell.length_c   1.000
_cell.angle_alpha   90.00
_cell.angle_beta   90.00
_cell.angle_gamma   90.00
#
_symmetry.space_group_name_H-M   'P 1'
#
loop_
_entity.id
_entity.type
_entity.pdbx_description
1 polymer ?
#
loop_
_entity_poly.entity_id
_entity_poly.type
_entity_poly.pdbx_seq_one_letter_code
_entity_poly.pdbx_strand_id
1 'polypeptide(L)'
;MSDQDVNINQYSELRSICKCHIDSYNALYQLKTEKEEDLNSIYEMIKKNLIETNISTPTKIIRNIFEIIPYNNRYTKSYLYLAKLIIDFYHIKEINDLYIISKYLFYKEYGIKLDKSANFVEISTENLDIHTENPIYKAIMYDDKQSFISFCNSNREEFNEYQTLKSKLYPISNKRYSDDGYSLLELCCYHGAIDCFNFLRTEYRQDITETCLELSFLGRNPAIMSECLKYQKPNEKCMRNAIISHNIDFVTFLMNEYNIEIDLSYCGWCHNLEAFLVYFDQTKDFYKSIVYSSGFNIPNLPKYIIQISKNQNK
;
A
#
# COMPACT_ATOMS: atom_id res chain seq x y z
N MET A 1 45.28 -6.19 -21.61
CA MET A 1 44.11 -6.76 -22.30
C MET A 1 43.12 -7.17 -21.23
N SER A 2 41.96 -6.52 -21.26
CA SER A 2 40.76 -6.64 -20.41
C SER A 2 40.96 -6.63 -18.90
N ASP A 3 41.04 -5.41 -18.34
CA ASP A 3 40.48 -5.11 -17.02
C ASP A 3 38.97 -5.39 -17.07
N GLN A 4 38.57 -6.59 -16.62
CA GLN A 4 37.20 -6.85 -16.22
C GLN A 4 37.04 -6.37 -14.78
N ASP A 5 37.08 -5.06 -14.58
CA ASP A 5 36.69 -4.46 -13.31
C ASP A 5 35.17 -4.57 -13.16
N VAL A 6 34.78 -5.60 -12.41
CA VAL A 6 33.62 -5.70 -11.52
C VAL A 6 32.45 -4.78 -11.90
N ASN A 7 31.47 -5.34 -12.60
CA ASN A 7 30.12 -4.78 -12.69
C ASN A 7 29.49 -4.81 -11.28
N ILE A 8 29.86 -3.87 -10.43
CA ILE A 8 29.16 -3.57 -9.19
C ILE A 8 27.73 -3.24 -9.62
N ASN A 9 26.80 -4.11 -9.22
CA ASN A 9 25.41 -4.09 -9.64
C ASN A 9 24.84 -2.66 -9.53
N GLN A 10 24.56 -1.99 -10.66
CA GLN A 10 24.08 -0.59 -10.71
C GLN A 10 22.88 -0.36 -9.79
N TYR A 11 22.01 -1.37 -9.67
CA TYR A 11 20.91 -1.38 -8.71
C TYR A 11 21.39 -1.22 -7.27
N SER A 12 22.41 -1.98 -6.85
CA SER A 12 22.93 -1.94 -5.47
C SER A 12 23.54 -0.58 -5.12
N GLU A 13 24.23 0.06 -6.06
CA GLU A 13 24.79 1.39 -5.89
C GLU A 13 23.69 2.45 -5.74
N LEU A 14 22.72 2.47 -6.67
CA LEU A 14 21.60 3.40 -6.62
C LEU A 14 20.74 3.20 -5.37
N ARG A 15 20.48 1.94 -4.98
CA ARG A 15 19.75 1.60 -3.75
C ARG A 15 20.50 2.11 -2.52
N SER A 16 21.83 2.00 -2.50
CA SER A 16 22.65 2.53 -1.40
C SER A 16 22.58 4.06 -1.31
N ILE A 17 22.67 4.76 -2.44
CA ILE A 17 22.55 6.23 -2.51
C ILE A 17 21.17 6.69 -2.01
N CYS A 18 20.12 5.95 -2.36
CA CYS A 18 18.74 6.30 -2.01
C CYS A 18 18.21 5.57 -0.76
N LYS A 19 19.09 4.93 0.03
CA LYS A 19 18.72 4.07 1.16
C LYS A 19 17.76 4.74 2.14
N CYS A 20 18.06 5.97 2.56
CA CYS A 20 17.23 6.69 3.53
C CYS A 20 15.80 6.93 3.00
N HIS A 21 15.64 7.21 1.71
CA HIS A 21 14.31 7.35 1.10
C HIS A 21 13.58 6.02 1.06
N ILE A 22 14.23 4.97 0.54
CA ILE A 22 13.67 3.63 0.39
C ILE A 22 13.23 3.08 1.75
N ASP A 23 14.12 3.09 2.74
CA ASP A 23 13.85 2.51 4.06
C ASP A 23 12.70 3.27 4.78
N SER A 24 12.61 4.60 4.60
CA SER A 24 11.55 5.41 5.22
C SER A 24 10.17 5.11 4.64
N TYR A 25 10.05 5.03 3.31
CA TYR A 25 8.77 4.69 2.67
C TYR A 25 8.41 3.21 2.83
N ASN A 26 9.40 2.30 2.83
CA ASN A 26 9.14 0.90 3.15
C ASN A 26 8.56 0.75 4.56
N ALA A 27 9.07 1.47 5.56
CA ALA A 27 8.49 1.43 6.91
C ALA A 27 7.07 1.99 6.98
N LEU A 28 6.75 3.02 6.19
CA LEU A 28 5.39 3.57 6.09
C LEU A 28 4.41 2.58 5.45
N TYR A 29 4.71 2.09 4.23
CA TYR A 29 3.80 1.21 3.49
C TYR A 29 3.74 -0.21 4.08
N GLN A 30 4.80 -0.65 4.77
CA GLN A 30 4.87 -1.94 5.48
C GLN A 30 4.56 -1.87 6.96
N LEU A 31 3.97 -0.78 7.44
CA LEU A 31 3.60 -0.61 8.85
C LEU A 31 2.70 -1.77 9.31
N LYS A 32 3.10 -2.39 10.43
CA LYS A 32 2.40 -3.53 11.06
C LYS A 32 2.27 -3.42 12.58
N THR A 33 2.38 -2.21 13.13
CA THR A 33 2.41 -1.96 14.59
C THR A 33 1.38 -0.91 15.00
N GLU A 34 0.87 -1.05 16.22
CA GLU A 34 0.03 -0.08 16.92
C GLU A 34 0.71 0.44 18.18
N LYS A 35 1.94 -0.01 18.47
CA LYS A 35 2.68 0.40 19.67
C LYS A 35 3.26 1.78 19.44
N GLU A 36 2.97 2.70 20.36
CA GLU A 36 3.45 4.08 20.28
C GLU A 36 4.98 4.18 20.18
N GLU A 37 5.73 3.34 20.87
CA GLU A 37 7.21 3.31 20.81
C GLU A 37 7.75 3.04 19.39
N ASP A 38 7.16 2.07 18.70
CA ASP A 38 7.52 1.74 17.32
C ASP A 38 7.10 2.88 16.37
N LEU A 39 5.92 3.46 16.57
CA LEU A 39 5.41 4.57 15.78
C LEU A 39 6.28 5.83 15.94
N ASN A 40 6.73 6.13 17.15
CA ASN A 40 7.66 7.22 17.41
C ASN A 40 9.01 7.00 16.70
N SER A 41 9.48 5.75 16.66
CA SER A 41 10.70 5.40 15.91
C SER A 41 10.53 5.62 14.41
N ILE A 42 9.37 5.25 13.84
CA ILE A 42 9.03 5.51 12.44
C ILE A 42 8.95 7.03 12.17
N TYR A 43 8.30 7.78 13.07
CA TYR A 43 8.20 9.24 12.97
C TYR A 43 9.57 9.92 12.95
N GLU A 44 10.47 9.58 13.89
CA GLU A 44 11.82 10.16 13.93
C GLU A 44 12.63 9.80 12.68
N MET A 45 12.46 8.58 12.14
CA MET A 45 13.08 8.20 10.88
C MET A 45 12.58 9.06 9.72
N ILE A 46 11.26 9.25 9.58
CA ILE A 46 10.65 10.09 8.53
C ILE A 46 11.13 11.53 8.65
N LYS A 47 11.09 12.09 9.87
CA LYS A 47 11.51 13.45 10.16
C LYS A 47 12.96 13.67 9.74
N LYS A 48 13.88 12.83 10.23
CA LYS A 48 15.30 12.93 9.93
C LYS A 48 15.62 12.70 8.46
N ASN A 49 15.05 11.65 7.87
CA ASN A 49 15.46 11.20 6.53
C ASN A 49 14.75 11.94 5.40
N LEU A 50 13.53 12.43 5.60
CA LEU A 50 12.70 13.01 4.54
C LEU A 50 12.46 14.51 4.74
N ILE A 51 12.15 14.94 5.96
CA ILE A 51 11.76 16.34 6.22
C ILE A 51 12.99 17.23 6.42
N GLU A 52 13.90 16.86 7.32
CA GLU A 52 15.10 17.65 7.63
C GLU A 52 16.10 17.69 6.48
N THR A 53 16.10 16.67 5.61
CA THR A 53 16.88 16.61 4.37
C THR A 53 16.24 17.38 3.21
N ASN A 54 15.05 17.96 3.40
CA ASN A 54 14.25 18.64 2.38
C ASN A 54 13.86 17.76 1.17
N ILE A 55 13.84 16.43 1.32
CA ILE A 55 13.31 15.52 0.29
C ILE A 55 11.78 15.66 0.18
N SER A 56 11.10 15.95 1.29
CA SER A 56 9.64 16.12 1.30
C SER A 56 9.22 17.12 2.37
N THR A 57 8.18 17.89 2.09
CA THR A 57 7.60 18.80 3.09
C THR A 57 6.75 18.01 4.10
N PRO A 58 6.57 18.52 5.34
CA PRO A 58 5.64 17.93 6.31
C PRO A 58 4.24 17.68 5.74
N THR A 59 3.71 18.65 4.99
CA THR A 59 2.39 18.56 4.36
C THR A 59 2.31 17.46 3.30
N LYS A 60 3.39 17.23 2.53
CA LYS A 60 3.45 16.15 1.54
C LYS A 60 3.52 14.79 2.22
N ILE A 61 4.27 14.65 3.31
CA ILE A 61 4.30 13.41 4.10
C ILE A 61 2.91 13.08 4.66
N ILE A 62 2.19 14.07 5.20
CA ILE A 62 0.84 13.85 5.72
C ILE A 62 -0.12 13.40 4.61
N ARG A 63 -0.04 14.03 3.43
CA ARG A 63 -0.81 13.59 2.24
C ARG A 63 -0.50 12.13 1.89
N ASN A 64 0.79 11.78 1.83
CA ASN A 64 1.22 10.42 1.53
C ASN A 64 0.70 9.42 2.58
N ILE A 65 0.80 9.74 3.88
CA ILE A 65 0.24 8.90 4.96
C ILE A 65 -1.27 8.67 4.75
N PHE A 66 -2.01 9.72 4.39
CA PHE A 66 -3.46 9.62 4.18
C PHE A 66 -3.82 8.81 2.93
N GLU A 67 -2.99 8.84 1.89
CA GLU A 67 -3.13 8.03 0.68
C GLU A 67 -2.83 6.54 0.90
N ILE A 68 -2.02 6.19 1.92
CA ILE A 68 -1.70 4.79 2.28
C ILE A 68 -2.89 4.08 2.94
N ILE A 69 -3.69 4.81 3.73
CA ILE A 69 -4.73 4.23 4.61
C ILE A 69 -5.60 3.19 3.88
N PRO A 70 -6.18 3.45 2.69
CA PRO A 70 -7.03 2.46 2.01
C PRO A 70 -6.32 1.15 1.65
N TYR A 71 -4.99 1.13 1.56
CA TYR A 71 -4.20 -0.04 1.15
C TYR A 71 -3.61 -0.82 2.33
N ASN A 72 -3.74 -0.30 3.55
CA ASN A 72 -3.30 -0.96 4.77
C ASN A 72 -4.20 -0.55 5.97
N ASN A 73 -5.52 -0.59 5.76
CA ASN A 73 -6.50 0.06 6.65
C ASN A 73 -6.62 -0.56 8.04
N ARG A 74 -6.09 -1.78 8.24
CA ARG A 74 -5.93 -2.39 9.58
C ARG A 74 -5.26 -1.42 10.56
N TYR A 75 -4.24 -0.70 10.10
CA TYR A 75 -3.44 0.20 10.94
C TYR A 75 -3.83 1.67 10.79
N THR A 76 -5.09 1.95 10.44
CA THR A 76 -5.59 3.32 10.26
C THR A 76 -5.22 4.21 11.45
N LYS A 77 -5.46 3.76 12.69
CA LYS A 77 -5.14 4.54 13.89
C LYS A 77 -3.66 4.90 14.00
N SER A 78 -2.77 3.95 13.68
CA SER A 78 -1.33 4.19 13.63
C SER A 78 -0.94 5.28 12.62
N TYR A 79 -1.55 5.27 11.42
CA TYR A 79 -1.32 6.30 10.43
C TYR A 79 -1.85 7.68 10.86
N LEU A 80 -3.04 7.72 11.46
CA LEU A 80 -3.60 8.97 12.00
C LEU A 80 -2.72 9.53 13.11
N TYR A 81 -2.17 8.68 13.97
CA TYR A 81 -1.21 9.05 15.01
C TYR A 81 0.09 9.63 14.42
N LEU A 82 0.70 8.96 13.44
CA LEU A 82 1.89 9.47 12.75
C LEU A 82 1.64 10.85 12.11
N ALA A 83 0.48 11.02 11.46
CA ALA A 83 0.11 12.32 10.90
C ALA A 83 -0.08 13.38 11.99
N LYS A 84 -0.70 13.02 13.13
CA LYS A 84 -0.90 13.91 14.27
C LYS A 84 0.42 14.42 14.84
N LEU A 85 1.43 13.54 15.00
CA LEU A 85 2.77 13.93 15.46
C LEU A 85 3.40 15.01 14.56
N ILE A 86 3.33 14.82 13.23
CA ILE A 86 3.86 15.78 12.26
C ILE A 86 3.07 17.10 12.32
N ILE A 87 1.73 17.03 12.39
CA ILE A 87 0.86 18.21 12.46
C ILE A 87 1.19 19.06 13.70
N ASP A 88 1.33 18.42 14.86
CA ASP A 88 1.60 19.11 16.11
C ASP A 88 2.98 19.74 16.13
N PHE A 89 4.01 18.97 15.74
CA PHE A 89 5.40 19.43 15.77
C PHE A 89 5.66 20.59 14.81
N TYR A 90 5.09 20.54 13.60
CA TYR A 90 5.26 21.58 12.58
C TYR A 90 4.13 22.64 12.62
N HIS A 91 3.23 22.58 13.60
CA HIS A 91 2.12 23.52 13.79
C HIS A 91 1.27 23.74 12.53
N ILE A 92 0.97 22.65 11.80
CA ILE A 92 0.24 22.69 10.54
C ILE A 92 -1.24 22.92 10.82
N LYS A 93 -1.81 23.99 10.25
CA LYS A 93 -3.21 24.37 10.50
C LYS A 93 -4.17 23.88 9.41
N GLU A 94 -3.69 23.74 8.18
CA GLU A 94 -4.54 23.47 7.02
C GLU A 94 -3.76 22.71 5.95
N ILE A 95 -4.40 21.72 5.34
CA ILE A 95 -3.88 20.90 4.25
C ILE A 95 -5.02 20.65 3.26
N ASN A 96 -4.89 21.21 2.06
CA ASN A 96 -5.83 20.99 0.97
C ASN A 96 -5.52 19.67 0.25
N ASP A 97 -6.46 19.19 -0.55
CA ASP A 97 -6.29 18.04 -1.45
C ASP A 97 -5.99 16.71 -0.73
N LEU A 98 -6.61 16.48 0.43
CA LEU A 98 -6.53 15.21 1.15
C LEU A 98 -7.61 14.23 0.68
N TYR A 99 -7.26 12.95 0.69
CA TYR A 99 -8.21 11.87 0.43
C TYR A 99 -9.41 11.96 1.39
N ILE A 100 -10.62 12.00 0.82
CA ILE A 100 -11.86 12.40 1.48
C ILE A 100 -12.17 11.56 2.74
N ILE A 101 -11.91 10.25 2.67
CA ILE A 101 -12.11 9.33 3.78
C ILE A 101 -11.08 9.55 4.88
N SER A 102 -9.80 9.67 4.53
CA SER A 102 -8.72 9.84 5.51
C SER A 102 -8.87 11.14 6.30
N LYS A 103 -9.29 12.25 5.65
CA LYS A 103 -9.57 13.51 6.38
C LYS A 103 -10.78 13.40 7.32
N TYR A 104 -11.79 12.62 6.95
CA TYR A 104 -12.91 12.34 7.85
C TYR A 104 -12.49 11.49 9.05
N LEU A 105 -11.73 10.42 8.83
CA LEU A 105 -11.23 9.56 9.91
C LEU A 105 -10.36 10.35 10.90
N PHE A 106 -9.50 11.23 10.39
CA PHE A 106 -8.69 12.11 11.24
C PHE A 106 -9.55 13.09 12.07
N TYR A 107 -10.57 13.70 11.45
CA TYR A 107 -11.52 14.55 12.15
C TYR A 107 -12.31 13.77 13.22
N LYS A 108 -12.75 12.55 12.91
CA LYS A 108 -13.47 11.69 13.85
C LYS A 108 -12.62 11.31 15.06
N GLU A 109 -11.34 10.98 14.84
CA GLU A 109 -10.42 10.57 15.91
C GLU A 109 -9.99 11.74 16.81
N TYR A 110 -9.67 12.90 16.23
CA TYR A 110 -9.04 14.01 16.97
C TYR A 110 -9.87 15.30 17.06
N GLY A 111 -11.01 15.40 16.38
CA GLY A 111 -11.82 16.62 16.31
C GLY A 111 -11.19 17.76 15.49
N ILE A 112 -10.10 17.49 14.75
CA ILE A 112 -9.34 18.51 14.01
C ILE A 112 -9.75 18.50 12.54
N LYS A 113 -10.23 19.64 12.04
CA LYS A 113 -10.58 19.83 10.62
C LYS A 113 -9.39 20.43 9.87
N LEU A 114 -8.65 19.60 9.14
CA LEU A 114 -7.46 20.01 8.36
C LEU A 114 -7.79 20.69 7.03
N ASP A 115 -9.00 20.49 6.50
CA ASP A 115 -9.46 21.08 5.25
C ASP A 115 -10.80 21.76 5.51
N LYS A 116 -10.84 23.10 5.51
CA LYS A 116 -12.06 23.85 5.82
C LYS A 116 -13.16 23.64 4.79
N SER A 117 -12.78 23.38 3.54
CA SER A 117 -13.70 23.16 2.42
C SER A 117 -14.39 21.80 2.47
N ALA A 118 -13.87 20.86 3.28
CA ALA A 118 -14.44 19.52 3.40
C ALA A 118 -15.88 19.56 3.95
N ASN A 119 -16.80 19.03 3.15
CA ASN A 119 -18.15 18.69 3.59
C ASN A 119 -18.20 17.18 3.90
N PHE A 120 -18.38 16.84 5.18
CA PHE A 120 -18.43 15.44 5.63
C PHE A 120 -19.83 14.83 5.64
N VAL A 121 -20.86 15.59 5.26
CA VAL A 121 -22.27 15.14 5.30
C VAL A 121 -22.46 13.85 4.48
N GLU A 122 -21.87 13.76 3.28
CA GLU A 122 -21.96 12.55 2.43
C GLU A 122 -21.19 11.34 2.97
N ILE A 123 -20.24 11.53 3.89
CA ILE A 123 -19.45 10.45 4.50
C ILE A 123 -20.12 9.98 5.78
N SER A 124 -20.74 10.89 6.54
CA SER A 124 -21.45 10.55 7.78
C SER A 124 -22.62 9.59 7.60
N THR A 125 -23.12 9.45 6.36
CA THR A 125 -24.15 8.46 6.01
C THR A 125 -23.60 7.08 5.68
N GLU A 126 -22.28 6.94 5.54
CA GLU A 126 -21.62 5.66 5.34
C GLU A 126 -21.14 5.10 6.69
N ASN A 127 -21.49 3.85 6.98
CA ASN A 127 -21.04 3.17 8.17
C ASN A 127 -19.53 2.86 8.04
N LEU A 128 -18.69 3.76 8.54
CA LEU A 128 -17.23 3.60 8.57
C LEU A 128 -16.74 2.85 9.81
N ASP A 129 -17.65 2.51 10.73
CA ASP A 129 -17.40 1.72 11.93
C ASP A 129 -17.63 0.21 11.67
N ILE A 130 -17.55 -0.21 10.40
CA ILE A 130 -17.74 -1.60 9.96
C ILE A 130 -16.94 -2.65 10.76
N HIS A 131 -15.75 -2.29 11.27
CA HIS A 131 -14.90 -3.18 12.06
C HIS A 131 -15.22 -3.18 13.56
N THR A 132 -15.96 -2.18 14.04
CA THR A 132 -16.46 -2.13 15.42
C THR A 132 -17.90 -2.64 15.52
N GLU A 133 -18.69 -2.49 14.45
CA GLU A 133 -20.11 -2.84 14.44
C GLU A 133 -20.38 -4.24 13.88
N ASN A 134 -19.56 -4.75 12.95
CA ASN A 134 -19.72 -6.09 12.42
C ASN A 134 -18.55 -7.02 12.83
N PRO A 135 -18.81 -8.02 13.70
CA PRO A 135 -17.78 -8.94 14.18
C PRO A 135 -17.06 -9.71 13.07
N ILE A 136 -17.72 -9.98 11.93
CA ILE A 136 -17.11 -10.80 10.87
C ILE A 136 -15.96 -10.09 10.16
N TYR A 137 -16.12 -8.79 9.87
CA TYR A 137 -15.08 -8.01 9.20
C TYR A 137 -13.90 -7.76 10.13
N LYS A 138 -14.17 -7.63 11.44
CA LYS A 138 -13.11 -7.58 12.45
C LYS A 138 -12.35 -8.90 12.53
N ALA A 139 -13.07 -10.02 12.52
CA ALA A 139 -12.48 -11.35 12.55
C ALA A 139 -11.57 -11.57 11.33
N ILE A 140 -12.02 -11.24 10.11
CA ILE A 140 -11.16 -11.26 8.91
C ILE A 140 -9.95 -10.34 9.08
N MET A 141 -10.18 -9.09 9.50
CA MET A 141 -9.11 -8.11 9.61
C MET A 141 -7.98 -8.57 10.53
N TYR A 142 -8.25 -9.35 11.58
CA TYR A 142 -7.23 -9.88 12.50
C TYR A 142 -6.92 -11.38 12.30
N ASP A 143 -7.47 -12.00 11.26
CA ASP A 143 -7.42 -13.44 11.01
C ASP A 143 -7.88 -14.30 12.21
N ASP A 144 -8.86 -13.81 12.98
CA ASP A 144 -9.44 -14.52 14.12
C ASP A 144 -10.47 -15.54 13.65
N LYS A 145 -9.98 -16.71 13.25
CA LYS A 145 -10.80 -17.84 12.80
C LYS A 145 -11.86 -18.27 13.82
N GLN A 146 -11.58 -18.19 15.13
CA GLN A 146 -12.55 -18.64 16.14
C GLN A 146 -13.75 -17.71 16.20
N SER A 147 -13.50 -16.40 16.24
CA SER A 147 -14.56 -15.40 16.16
C SER A 147 -15.33 -15.49 14.83
N PHE A 148 -14.62 -15.74 13.72
CA PHE A 148 -15.23 -15.93 12.41
C PHE A 148 -16.19 -17.13 12.39
N ILE A 149 -15.75 -18.30 12.85
CA ILE A 149 -16.55 -19.52 12.93
C ILE A 149 -17.76 -19.32 13.87
N SER A 150 -17.53 -18.69 15.02
CA SER A 150 -18.59 -18.39 15.99
C SER A 150 -19.69 -17.53 15.35
N PHE A 151 -19.31 -16.52 14.57
CA PHE A 151 -20.26 -15.67 13.84
C PHE A 151 -21.05 -16.46 12.80
N CYS A 152 -20.37 -17.25 11.96
CA CYS A 152 -21.03 -18.08 10.94
C CYS A 152 -22.00 -19.10 11.54
N ASN A 153 -21.68 -19.66 12.71
CA ASN A 153 -22.52 -20.66 13.37
C ASN A 153 -23.68 -20.07 14.18
N SER A 154 -23.47 -18.92 14.83
CA SER A 154 -24.49 -18.32 15.70
C SER A 154 -25.61 -17.65 14.90
N ASN A 155 -25.31 -17.23 13.67
CA ASN A 155 -26.24 -16.52 12.79
C ASN A 155 -26.54 -17.33 11.53
N ARG A 156 -26.63 -18.66 11.58
CA ARG A 156 -26.79 -19.51 10.37
C ARG A 156 -27.96 -19.13 9.46
N GLU A 157 -29.02 -18.55 10.01
CA GLU A 157 -30.19 -18.09 9.23
C GLU A 157 -29.96 -16.71 8.58
N GLU A 158 -29.06 -15.89 9.13
CA GLU A 158 -28.77 -14.52 8.66
C GLU A 158 -27.41 -14.41 7.93
N PHE A 159 -26.51 -15.36 8.14
CA PHE A 159 -25.20 -15.41 7.50
C PHE A 159 -25.35 -15.75 6.03
N ASN A 160 -24.94 -14.82 5.18
CA ASN A 160 -24.81 -15.03 3.75
C ASN A 160 -23.33 -15.11 3.39
N GLU A 161 -22.87 -16.27 2.93
CA GLU A 161 -21.49 -16.49 2.50
C GLU A 161 -21.08 -15.64 1.28
N TYR A 162 -22.07 -15.21 0.49
CA TYR A 162 -21.89 -14.30 -0.64
C TYR A 162 -22.09 -12.83 -0.27
N GLN A 163 -22.18 -12.51 1.03
CA GLN A 163 -22.27 -11.11 1.45
C GLN A 163 -21.03 -10.34 1.01
N THR A 164 -21.26 -9.09 0.64
CA THR A 164 -20.21 -8.19 0.20
C THR A 164 -20.19 -6.92 1.02
N LEU A 165 -19.00 -6.33 1.12
CA LEU A 165 -18.75 -5.09 1.83
C LEU A 165 -18.49 -3.97 0.82
N LYS A 166 -19.45 -3.04 0.71
CA LYS A 166 -19.22 -1.77 0.05
C LYS A 166 -18.72 -0.77 1.08
N SER A 167 -17.44 -0.42 1.00
CA SER A 167 -16.85 0.54 1.92
C SER A 167 -15.76 1.36 1.24
N LYS A 168 -15.78 2.67 1.48
CA LYS A 168 -14.73 3.58 1.03
C LYS A 168 -13.43 3.46 1.83
N LEU A 169 -13.38 2.61 2.86
CA LEU A 169 -12.15 2.29 3.59
C LEU A 169 -11.19 1.40 2.79
N TYR A 170 -11.67 0.79 1.71
CA TYR A 170 -10.87 -0.07 0.85
C TYR A 170 -10.62 0.62 -0.49
N PRO A 171 -9.58 0.20 -1.25
CA PRO A 171 -9.31 0.78 -2.55
C PRO A 171 -10.51 0.56 -3.45
N ILE A 172 -10.86 1.58 -4.25
CA ILE A 172 -11.99 1.48 -5.19
C ILE A 172 -11.66 0.37 -6.19
N SER A 173 -12.46 -0.70 -6.20
CA SER A 173 -12.34 -1.72 -7.23
C SER A 173 -12.65 -1.07 -8.58
N ASN A 174 -11.73 -1.15 -9.54
CA ASN A 174 -11.91 -0.63 -10.90
C ASN A 174 -12.97 -1.42 -11.70
N LYS A 175 -13.88 -2.14 -11.04
CA LYS A 175 -15.06 -2.71 -11.68
C LYS A 175 -15.93 -1.53 -12.10
N ARG A 176 -15.70 -1.03 -13.33
CA ARG A 176 -16.34 0.14 -13.95
C ARG A 176 -17.88 0.12 -13.90
N TYR A 177 -18.51 -0.96 -13.43
CA TYR A 177 -19.96 -1.16 -13.36
C TYR A 177 -20.46 -2.05 -12.21
N SER A 178 -19.67 -2.40 -11.18
CA SER A 178 -20.21 -3.21 -10.09
C SER A 178 -20.35 -2.39 -8.80
N ASP A 179 -21.59 -2.19 -8.39
CA ASP A 179 -21.97 -1.69 -7.07
C ASP A 179 -21.67 -2.68 -5.93
N ASP A 180 -21.00 -3.80 -6.24
CA ASP A 180 -21.09 -5.05 -5.48
C ASP A 180 -20.12 -5.18 -4.30
N GLY A 181 -19.22 -4.23 -4.03
CA GLY A 181 -18.28 -4.31 -2.90
C GLY A 181 -17.30 -5.49 -2.97
N TYR A 182 -16.64 -5.80 -1.85
CA TYR A 182 -15.71 -6.95 -1.71
C TYR A 182 -16.38 -8.13 -1.02
N SER A 183 -16.19 -9.34 -1.55
CA SER A 183 -16.64 -10.56 -0.86
C SER A 183 -15.81 -10.85 0.40
N LEU A 184 -16.31 -11.73 1.28
CA LEU A 184 -15.54 -12.16 2.45
C LEU A 184 -14.18 -12.78 2.07
N LEU A 185 -14.12 -13.55 0.98
CA LEU A 185 -12.88 -14.17 0.51
C LEU A 185 -11.89 -13.12 -0.04
N GLU A 186 -12.40 -12.13 -0.76
CA GLU A 186 -11.61 -11.00 -1.27
C GLU A 186 -11.05 -10.15 -0.10
N LEU A 187 -11.84 -9.93 0.95
CA LEU A 187 -11.38 -9.28 2.18
C LEU A 187 -10.30 -10.09 2.89
N CYS A 188 -10.41 -11.43 2.92
CA CYS A 188 -9.35 -12.27 3.46
C CYS A 188 -8.05 -12.10 2.68
N CYS A 189 -8.13 -11.99 1.35
CA CYS A 189 -6.96 -11.74 0.49
C CYS A 189 -6.33 -10.37 0.76
N TYR A 190 -7.14 -9.31 0.88
CA TYR A 190 -6.69 -7.96 1.20
C TYR A 190 -5.99 -7.89 2.57
N HIS A 191 -6.53 -8.56 3.59
CA HIS A 191 -5.99 -8.53 4.95
C HIS A 191 -4.89 -9.57 5.19
N GLY A 192 -4.65 -10.48 4.25
CA GLY A 192 -3.72 -11.59 4.44
C GLY A 192 -4.19 -12.62 5.47
N ALA A 193 -5.51 -12.76 5.66
CA ALA A 193 -6.15 -13.59 6.67
C ALA A 193 -6.29 -15.05 6.20
N ILE A 194 -5.24 -15.84 6.40
CA ILE A 194 -5.11 -17.18 5.83
C ILE A 194 -6.05 -18.18 6.50
N ASP A 195 -6.28 -18.05 7.81
CA ASP A 195 -7.11 -18.99 8.54
C ASP A 195 -8.60 -18.80 8.18
N CYS A 196 -9.05 -17.54 8.07
CA CYS A 196 -10.39 -17.21 7.57
C CYS A 196 -10.56 -17.59 6.09
N PHE A 197 -9.55 -17.33 5.26
CA PHE A 197 -9.53 -17.72 3.84
C PHE A 197 -9.71 -19.24 3.66
N ASN A 198 -8.90 -20.03 4.37
CA ASN A 198 -8.95 -21.49 4.30
C ASN A 198 -10.29 -22.05 4.77
N PHE A 199 -10.88 -21.44 5.79
CA PHE A 199 -12.22 -21.81 6.27
C PHE A 199 -13.29 -21.59 5.20
N LEU A 200 -13.33 -20.40 4.56
CA LEU A 200 -14.27 -20.10 3.48
C LEU A 200 -14.11 -21.04 2.28
N ARG A 201 -12.86 -21.38 1.92
CA ARG A 201 -12.56 -22.32 0.84
C ARG A 201 -12.99 -23.75 1.15
N THR A 202 -12.85 -24.18 2.40
CA THR A 202 -13.13 -25.57 2.80
C THR A 202 -14.62 -25.79 3.03
N GLU A 203 -15.26 -24.95 3.84
CA GLU A 203 -16.65 -25.15 4.27
C GLU A 203 -17.65 -24.68 3.21
N TYR A 204 -17.39 -23.54 2.57
CA TYR A 204 -18.34 -22.90 1.65
C TYR A 204 -17.92 -22.99 0.19
N ARG A 205 -16.73 -23.55 -0.11
CA ARG A 205 -16.21 -23.71 -1.47
C ARG A 205 -16.20 -22.41 -2.28
N GLN A 206 -16.04 -21.27 -1.61
CA GLN A 206 -16.06 -19.94 -2.22
C GLN A 206 -15.02 -19.84 -3.35
N ASP A 207 -15.43 -19.45 -4.55
CA ASP A 207 -14.54 -19.40 -5.70
C ASP A 207 -13.47 -18.30 -5.58
N ILE A 208 -12.25 -18.63 -5.99
CA ILE A 208 -11.15 -17.66 -6.05
C ILE A 208 -11.35 -16.81 -7.29
N THR A 209 -11.65 -15.52 -7.09
CA THR A 209 -11.85 -14.53 -8.15
C THR A 209 -10.53 -13.91 -8.60
N GLU A 210 -10.51 -13.25 -9.76
CA GLU A 210 -9.38 -12.41 -10.18
C GLU A 210 -9.04 -11.34 -9.12
N THR A 211 -10.06 -10.75 -8.50
CA THR A 211 -9.90 -9.77 -7.41
C THR A 211 -9.26 -10.40 -6.17
N CYS A 212 -9.50 -11.68 -5.86
CA CYS A 212 -8.76 -12.38 -4.80
C CYS A 212 -7.25 -12.37 -5.08
N LEU A 213 -6.85 -12.72 -6.32
CA LEU A 213 -5.44 -12.69 -6.70
C LEU A 213 -4.87 -11.27 -6.64
N GLU A 214 -5.58 -10.27 -7.21
CA GLU A 214 -5.17 -8.87 -7.17
C GLU A 214 -4.90 -8.40 -5.73
N LEU A 215 -5.84 -8.64 -4.80
CA LEU A 215 -5.75 -8.20 -3.42
C LEU A 215 -4.71 -8.98 -2.60
N SER A 216 -4.40 -10.23 -2.96
CA SER A 216 -3.41 -11.05 -2.25
C SER A 216 -2.02 -10.40 -2.19
N PHE A 217 -1.68 -9.58 -3.19
CA PHE A 217 -0.44 -8.80 -3.22
C PHE A 217 -0.42 -7.66 -2.18
N LEU A 218 -1.58 -7.04 -1.88
CA LEU A 218 -1.70 -6.06 -0.78
C LEU A 218 -1.64 -6.73 0.59
N GLY A 219 -2.28 -7.90 0.74
CA GLY A 219 -2.32 -8.64 2.00
C GLY A 219 -0.96 -9.20 2.44
N ARG A 220 0.00 -9.30 1.51
CA ARG A 220 1.39 -9.75 1.78
C ARG A 220 1.45 -11.10 2.51
N ASN A 221 0.54 -12.01 2.14
CA ASN A 221 0.54 -13.39 2.59
C ASN A 221 0.86 -14.31 1.40
N PRO A 222 2.11 -14.79 1.26
CA PRO A 222 2.51 -15.63 0.13
C PRO A 222 1.70 -16.92 -0.01
N ALA A 223 1.14 -17.46 1.07
CA ALA A 223 0.32 -18.67 1.02
C ALA A 223 -1.02 -18.41 0.31
N ILE A 224 -1.70 -17.31 0.64
CA ILE A 224 -2.93 -16.89 -0.06
C ILE A 224 -2.63 -16.59 -1.53
N MET A 225 -1.57 -15.83 -1.80
CA MET A 225 -1.15 -15.51 -3.17
C MET A 225 -0.88 -16.78 -3.99
N SER A 226 -0.11 -17.72 -3.44
CA SER A 226 0.22 -18.99 -4.11
C SER A 226 -1.02 -19.84 -4.37
N GLU A 227 -1.99 -19.84 -3.46
CA GLU A 227 -3.25 -20.52 -3.68
C GLU A 227 -4.06 -19.85 -4.80
N CYS A 228 -4.12 -18.52 -4.82
CA CYS A 228 -4.84 -17.79 -5.86
C CYS A 228 -4.26 -18.02 -7.26
N LEU A 229 -2.94 -18.12 -7.39
CA LEU A 229 -2.22 -18.38 -8.64
C LEU A 229 -2.53 -19.75 -9.27
N LYS A 230 -3.09 -20.71 -8.51
CA LYS A 230 -3.54 -22.00 -9.06
C LYS A 230 -4.78 -21.86 -9.94
N TYR A 231 -5.56 -20.80 -9.75
CA TYR A 231 -6.86 -20.60 -10.39
C TYR A 231 -6.89 -19.37 -11.31
N GLN A 232 -6.05 -18.37 -11.02
CA GLN A 232 -6.06 -17.09 -11.70
C GLN A 232 -4.68 -16.74 -12.26
N LYS A 233 -4.64 -15.91 -13.31
CA LYS A 233 -3.40 -15.39 -13.89
C LYS A 233 -3.16 -13.95 -13.44
N PRO A 234 -1.92 -13.59 -13.06
CA PRO A 234 -1.58 -12.20 -12.76
C PRO A 234 -1.87 -11.25 -13.91
N ASN A 235 -2.25 -10.03 -13.55
CA ASN A 235 -2.56 -8.92 -14.46
C ASN A 235 -1.86 -7.62 -14.00
N GLU A 236 -2.06 -6.52 -14.72
CA GLU A 236 -1.46 -5.22 -14.38
C GLU A 236 -1.84 -4.72 -12.98
N LYS A 237 -3.03 -5.05 -12.47
CA LYS A 237 -3.42 -4.65 -11.12
C LYS A 237 -2.69 -5.44 -10.05
N CYS A 238 -2.33 -6.70 -10.31
CA CYS A 238 -1.42 -7.45 -9.44
C CYS A 238 -0.08 -6.70 -9.30
N MET A 239 0.47 -6.18 -10.42
CA MET A 239 1.69 -5.37 -10.41
C MET A 239 1.51 -4.06 -9.63
N ARG A 240 0.41 -3.34 -9.85
CA ARG A 240 0.10 -2.12 -9.08
C ARG A 240 0.02 -2.40 -7.58
N ASN A 241 -0.68 -3.46 -7.19
CA ASN A 241 -0.80 -3.84 -5.79
C ASN A 241 0.53 -4.32 -5.19
N ALA A 242 1.38 -5.01 -5.95
CA ALA A 242 2.73 -5.38 -5.53
C ALA A 242 3.59 -4.12 -5.28
N ILE A 243 3.55 -3.15 -6.19
CA ILE A 243 4.24 -1.85 -6.06
C ILE A 243 3.74 -1.11 -4.81
N ILE A 244 2.42 -0.99 -4.62
CA ILE A 244 1.82 -0.31 -3.45
C ILE A 244 2.15 -1.01 -2.14
N SER A 245 2.27 -2.35 -2.14
CA SER A 245 2.61 -3.11 -0.93
C SER A 245 4.05 -2.90 -0.45
N HIS A 246 4.88 -2.23 -1.25
CA HIS A 246 6.32 -2.07 -1.07
C HIS A 246 7.06 -3.42 -0.94
N ASN A 247 6.55 -4.48 -1.58
CA ASN A 247 7.18 -5.79 -1.57
C ASN A 247 7.95 -6.03 -2.89
N ILE A 248 9.28 -5.87 -2.85
CA ILE A 248 10.13 -5.99 -4.04
C ILE A 248 10.18 -7.41 -4.60
N ASP A 249 10.03 -8.43 -3.74
CA ASP A 249 10.00 -9.83 -4.17
C ASP A 249 8.77 -10.09 -5.03
N PHE A 250 7.63 -9.49 -4.67
CA PHE A 250 6.41 -9.58 -5.48
C PHE A 250 6.53 -8.85 -6.82
N VAL A 251 7.13 -7.66 -6.83
CA VAL A 251 7.34 -6.89 -8.07
C VAL A 251 8.25 -7.66 -9.03
N THR A 252 9.39 -8.16 -8.53
CA THR A 252 10.34 -8.93 -9.34
C THR A 252 9.78 -10.27 -9.78
N PHE A 253 9.00 -10.96 -8.95
CA PHE A 253 8.26 -12.17 -9.33
C PHE A 253 7.32 -11.92 -10.50
N LEU A 254 6.47 -10.89 -10.43
CA LEU A 254 5.53 -10.56 -11.50
C LEU A 254 6.22 -10.15 -12.80
N MET A 255 7.32 -9.41 -12.68
CA MET A 255 8.11 -9.00 -13.83
C MET A 255 8.80 -10.19 -14.50
N ASN A 256 9.49 -11.03 -13.73
CA ASN A 256 10.34 -12.09 -14.28
C ASN A 256 9.55 -13.33 -14.72
N GLU A 257 8.56 -13.76 -13.92
CA GLU A 257 7.83 -15.00 -14.18
C GLU A 257 6.62 -14.79 -15.10
N TYR A 258 6.06 -13.57 -15.13
CA TYR A 258 4.85 -13.25 -15.90
C TYR A 258 5.06 -12.15 -16.95
N ASN A 259 6.25 -11.55 -17.05
CA ASN A 259 6.55 -10.47 -18.00
C ASN A 259 5.60 -9.27 -17.90
N ILE A 260 5.11 -8.96 -16.69
CA ILE A 260 4.27 -7.79 -16.47
C ILE A 260 5.16 -6.57 -16.28
N GLU A 261 4.98 -5.52 -17.09
CA GLU A 261 5.77 -4.28 -17.00
C GLU A 261 5.51 -3.57 -15.67
N ILE A 262 6.58 -3.07 -15.04
CA ILE A 262 6.48 -2.25 -13.82
C ILE A 262 5.89 -0.89 -14.19
N ASP A 263 4.76 -0.56 -13.55
CA ASP A 263 4.07 0.71 -13.74
C ASP A 263 4.81 1.86 -13.01
N LEU A 264 5.60 2.62 -13.77
CA LEU A 264 6.38 3.74 -13.24
C LEU A 264 5.53 4.85 -12.63
N SER A 265 4.28 5.02 -13.10
CA SER A 265 3.37 6.02 -12.53
C SER A 265 2.99 5.67 -11.11
N TYR A 266 2.72 4.38 -10.84
CA TYR A 266 2.48 3.89 -9.49
C TYR A 266 3.73 3.92 -8.62
N CYS A 267 4.92 3.63 -9.18
CA CYS A 267 6.17 3.74 -8.43
C CYS A 267 6.38 5.16 -7.89
N GLY A 268 6.14 6.19 -8.72
CA GLY A 268 6.21 7.58 -8.30
C GLY A 268 5.10 7.96 -7.32
N TRP A 269 3.86 7.55 -7.60
CA TRP A 269 2.71 7.86 -6.76
C TRP A 269 2.84 7.33 -5.32
N CYS A 270 3.28 6.08 -5.15
CA CYS A 270 3.49 5.49 -3.81
C CYS A 270 4.91 5.66 -3.28
N HIS A 271 5.79 6.40 -3.96
CA HIS A 271 7.20 6.56 -3.58
C HIS A 271 7.97 5.22 -3.45
N ASN A 272 7.56 4.18 -4.18
CA ASN A 272 8.29 2.91 -4.26
C ASN A 272 9.48 3.04 -5.24
N LEU A 273 10.54 3.67 -4.73
CA LEU A 273 11.77 3.86 -5.48
C LEU A 273 12.50 2.54 -5.75
N GLU A 274 12.34 1.54 -4.89
CA GLU A 274 12.99 0.24 -5.07
C GLU A 274 12.47 -0.48 -6.33
N ALA A 275 11.15 -0.48 -6.56
CA ALA A 275 10.54 -0.99 -7.78
C ALA A 275 10.97 -0.18 -9.03
N PHE A 276 11.07 1.15 -8.91
CA PHE A 276 11.60 1.99 -9.98
C PHE A 276 13.06 1.63 -10.34
N LEU A 277 13.90 1.36 -9.34
CA LEU A 277 15.29 0.98 -9.57
C LEU A 277 15.40 -0.39 -10.23
N VAL A 278 14.51 -1.35 -9.92
CA VAL A 278 14.43 -2.62 -10.64
C VAL A 278 14.05 -2.39 -12.10
N TYR A 279 13.03 -1.57 -12.38
CA TYR A 279 12.66 -1.23 -13.76
C TYR A 279 13.84 -0.63 -14.52
N PHE A 280 14.52 0.35 -13.91
CA PHE A 280 15.64 1.03 -14.54
C PHE A 280 16.78 0.06 -14.83
N ASP A 281 17.10 -0.82 -13.88
CA ASP A 281 18.17 -1.80 -14.04
C ASP A 281 17.88 -2.81 -15.16
N GLN A 282 16.64 -3.28 -15.27
CA GLN A 282 16.26 -4.32 -16.22
C GLN A 282 16.02 -3.78 -17.64
N THR A 283 15.36 -2.63 -17.78
CA THR A 283 14.97 -2.10 -19.10
C THR A 283 16.03 -1.20 -19.72
N LYS A 284 16.85 -0.55 -18.87
CA LYS A 284 17.75 0.55 -19.27
C LYS A 284 17.03 1.64 -20.08
N ASP A 285 15.71 1.83 -19.91
CA ASP A 285 14.96 2.91 -20.56
C ASP A 285 15.28 4.24 -19.85
N PHE A 286 16.36 4.88 -20.30
CA PHE A 286 16.85 6.13 -19.72
C PHE A 286 15.85 7.28 -19.88
N TYR A 287 15.11 7.34 -20.98
CA TYR A 287 14.18 8.45 -21.21
C TYR A 287 13.02 8.41 -20.22
N LYS A 288 12.32 7.28 -20.12
CA LYS A 288 11.26 7.12 -19.13
C LYS A 288 11.81 7.27 -17.71
N SER A 289 12.97 6.68 -17.43
CA SER A 289 13.57 6.75 -16.09
C SER A 289 13.91 8.17 -15.67
N ILE A 290 14.43 9.02 -16.56
CA ILE A 290 14.66 10.44 -16.26
C ILE A 290 13.35 11.16 -15.96
N VAL A 291 12.31 10.96 -16.79
CA VAL A 291 10.99 11.59 -16.60
C VAL A 291 10.38 11.22 -15.24
N TYR A 292 10.29 9.93 -14.95
CA TYR A 292 9.64 9.44 -13.73
C TYR A 292 10.50 9.61 -12.46
N SER A 293 11.84 9.69 -12.57
CA SER A 293 12.71 9.91 -11.41
C SER A 293 12.44 11.22 -10.67
N SER A 294 11.92 12.22 -11.38
CA SER A 294 11.54 13.52 -10.80
C SER A 294 10.41 13.38 -9.76
N GLY A 295 9.54 12.37 -9.89
CA GLY A 295 8.43 12.12 -8.97
C GLY A 295 8.85 11.77 -7.54
N PHE A 296 10.11 11.33 -7.34
CA PHE A 296 10.63 10.99 -6.01
C PHE A 296 11.19 12.20 -5.24
N ASN A 297 11.30 13.37 -5.88
CA ASN A 297 11.90 14.58 -5.29
C ASN A 297 13.31 14.37 -4.73
N ILE A 298 14.09 13.44 -5.30
CA ILE A 298 15.49 13.21 -4.93
C ILE A 298 16.38 14.03 -5.88
N PRO A 299 17.00 15.14 -5.44
CA PRO A 299 17.60 16.12 -6.36
C PRO A 299 18.70 15.56 -7.28
N ASN A 300 19.47 14.59 -6.79
CA ASN A 300 20.58 14.02 -7.55
C ASN A 300 20.22 12.76 -8.34
N LEU A 301 19.04 12.16 -8.12
CA LEU A 301 18.66 10.91 -8.80
C LEU A 301 18.62 11.07 -10.34
N PRO A 302 18.01 12.11 -10.92
CA PRO A 302 18.05 12.32 -12.38
C PRO A 302 19.49 12.49 -12.90
N LYS A 303 20.36 13.18 -12.14
CA LYS A 303 21.77 13.39 -12.51
C LYS A 303 22.55 12.08 -12.54
N TYR A 304 22.35 11.21 -11.54
CA TYR A 304 22.97 9.88 -11.51
C TYR A 304 22.50 9.03 -12.69
N ILE A 305 21.20 9.02 -13.00
CA ILE A 305 20.67 8.29 -14.17
C ILE A 305 21.30 8.81 -15.48
N ILE A 306 21.44 10.12 -15.65
CA ILE A 306 22.10 10.74 -16.81
C ILE A 306 23.60 10.36 -16.89
N GLN A 307 24.28 10.24 -15.76
CA GLN A 307 25.69 9.83 -15.73
C GLN A 307 25.85 8.36 -16.17
N ILE A 308 24.97 7.48 -15.69
CA ILE A 308 24.95 6.06 -16.08
C ILE A 308 24.65 5.93 -17.58
N SER A 309 23.70 6.70 -18.12
CA SER A 309 23.35 6.67 -19.54
C SER A 309 24.49 7.10 -20.46
N LYS A 310 25.32 8.05 -20.02
CA LYS A 310 26.52 8.48 -20.77
C LYS A 310 27.64 7.44 -20.77
N ASN A 311 27.74 6.65 -19.70
CA ASN A 311 28.77 5.61 -19.58
C ASN A 311 28.45 4.34 -20.39
N GLN A 312 27.17 4.05 -20.66
CA GLN A 312 26.76 2.90 -21.48
C GLN A 312 26.76 3.17 -22.99
N ASN A 313 26.78 4.45 -23.40
CA ASN A 313 26.84 4.86 -24.82
C ASN A 313 28.28 5.14 -25.30
N LYS A 314 29.29 4.74 -24.54
CA LYS A 314 30.72 4.83 -24.90
C LYS A 314 31.29 3.45 -25.16
#